data_AF-A0A427SY51-F1
#
_entry.id   AF-A0A427SY51-F1
#
_cell.length_a   1.000
_cell.length_b   1.000
_cell.length_c   1.000
_cell.angle_alpha   90.00
_cell.angle_beta   90.00
_cell.angle_gamma   90.00
#
_symmetry.space_group_name_H-M   'P 1'
#
loop_
_entity.id
_entity.type
_entity.pdbx_description
1 polymer ?
#
loop_
_entity_poly.entity_id
_entity_poly.type
_entity_poly.pdbx_seq_one_letter_code
_entity_poly.pdbx_strand_id
1 'polypeptide(L)'
;MSILIDFGRDTEFSFERRLRGYVEAVAKAVGVGLESCAFDAGTPAAAYIALDWRLGRFPDHDLALVWDERHGWAAAIEGAAGNPATALAHLGGEVVPEPRAVVRFLAAVRADDPGAGSLEAPELRAAGDHEQLLNALLARQ
;
A
#
# COMPACT_ATOMS: atom_id res chain seq x y z
N MET A 1 -33.47 18.26 8.85
CA MET A 1 -32.16 18.60 8.26
C MET A 1 -31.12 17.59 8.77
N SER A 2 -30.92 16.46 8.08
CA SER A 2 -29.96 15.42 8.54
C SER A 2 -29.27 14.65 7.41
N ILE A 3 -29.42 15.08 6.16
CA ILE A 3 -29.03 14.31 4.97
C ILE A 3 -27.54 14.52 4.63
N LEU A 4 -26.95 15.67 5.00
CA LEU A 4 -25.57 16.00 4.65
C LEU A 4 -24.52 15.28 5.52
N ILE A 5 -24.90 14.84 6.73
CA ILE A 5 -23.98 14.13 7.65
C ILE A 5 -23.94 12.62 7.33
N ASP A 6 -24.98 12.09 6.71
CA ASP A 6 -25.10 10.66 6.39
C ASP A 6 -24.24 10.27 5.17
N PHE A 7 -24.25 11.09 4.11
CA PHE A 7 -23.50 10.83 2.88
C PHE A 7 -21.97 10.80 3.06
N GLY A 8 -21.42 11.70 3.89
CA GLY A 8 -19.98 11.71 4.17
C GLY A 8 -19.55 10.45 4.92
N ARG A 9 -20.38 10.02 5.87
CA ARG A 9 -20.15 8.81 6.68
C ARG A 9 -20.25 7.52 5.87
N ASP A 10 -21.24 7.43 4.98
CA ASP A 10 -21.39 6.28 4.07
C ASP A 10 -20.21 6.15 3.11
N THR A 11 -19.66 7.29 2.67
CA THR A 11 -18.45 7.31 1.83
C THR A 11 -17.22 6.85 2.61
N GLU A 12 -17.01 7.35 3.82
CA GLU A 12 -15.89 6.94 4.70
C GLU A 12 -15.95 5.45 5.05
N PHE A 13 -17.13 4.93 5.44
CA PHE A 13 -17.29 3.50 5.73
C PHE A 13 -17.09 2.62 4.50
N SER A 14 -17.62 3.05 3.35
CA SER A 14 -17.42 2.34 2.09
C SER A 14 -15.95 2.35 1.69
N PHE A 15 -15.27 3.48 1.86
CA PHE A 15 -13.86 3.64 1.60
C PHE A 15 -13.01 2.71 2.46
N GLU A 16 -13.18 2.73 3.80
CA GLU A 16 -12.41 1.86 4.70
C GLU A 16 -12.60 0.38 4.34
N ARG A 17 -13.84 -0.04 4.08
CA ARG A 17 -14.15 -1.42 3.69
C ARG A 17 -13.49 -1.81 2.37
N ARG A 18 -13.47 -0.92 1.39
CA ARG A 18 -12.85 -1.17 0.07
C ARG A 18 -11.33 -1.16 0.14
N LEU A 19 -10.74 -0.24 0.90
CA LEU A 19 -9.30 -0.21 1.16
C LEU A 19 -8.86 -1.51 1.84
N ARG A 20 -9.56 -1.92 2.91
CA ARG A 20 -9.30 -3.19 3.60
C ARG A 20 -9.36 -4.38 2.65
N GLY A 21 -10.39 -4.48 1.81
CA GLY A 21 -10.53 -5.58 0.86
C GLY A 21 -9.43 -5.59 -0.22
N TYR A 22 -8.97 -4.42 -0.65
CA TYR A 22 -7.84 -4.30 -1.57
C TYR A 22 -6.52 -4.73 -0.91
N VAL A 23 -6.24 -4.25 0.30
CA VAL A 23 -5.04 -4.62 1.08
C VAL A 23 -5.03 -6.12 1.33
N GLU A 24 -6.17 -6.71 1.69
CA GLU A 24 -6.31 -8.17 1.85
C GLU A 24 -6.01 -8.93 0.56
N ALA A 25 -6.47 -8.43 -0.60
CA ALA A 25 -6.19 -9.04 -1.90
C ALA A 25 -4.70 -8.98 -2.24
N VAL A 26 -4.03 -7.88 -1.94
CA VAL A 26 -2.57 -7.73 -2.10
C VAL A 26 -1.82 -8.66 -1.16
N ALA A 27 -2.16 -8.67 0.14
CA ALA A 27 -1.58 -9.53 1.16
C ALA A 27 -1.66 -11.02 0.75
N LYS A 28 -2.84 -11.46 0.34
CA LYS A 28 -3.06 -12.82 -0.15
C LYS A 28 -2.22 -13.12 -1.40
N ALA A 29 -2.09 -12.17 -2.32
CA ALA A 29 -1.30 -12.34 -3.54
C ALA A 29 0.20 -12.47 -3.25
N VAL A 30 0.71 -11.79 -2.22
CA VAL A 30 2.11 -11.89 -1.79
C VAL A 30 2.35 -13.05 -0.80
N GLY A 31 1.28 -13.72 -0.36
CA GLY A 31 1.33 -14.96 0.41
C GLY A 31 1.26 -14.80 1.93
N VAL A 32 0.78 -13.65 2.43
CA VAL A 32 0.58 -13.39 3.87
C VAL A 32 -0.89 -13.19 4.21
N GLY A 33 -1.23 -13.35 5.49
CA GLY A 33 -2.58 -13.11 5.99
C GLY A 33 -2.83 -11.67 6.40
N LEU A 34 -4.10 -11.34 6.70
CA LEU A 34 -4.49 -9.99 7.12
C LEU A 34 -3.92 -9.62 8.50
N GLU A 35 -3.57 -10.61 9.32
CA GLU A 35 -2.86 -10.42 10.59
C GLU A 35 -1.48 -9.76 10.43
N SER A 36 -0.88 -9.85 9.25
CA SER A 36 0.38 -9.18 8.90
C SER A 36 0.15 -7.77 8.35
N CYS A 37 -1.09 -7.28 8.33
CA CYS A 37 -1.46 -6.02 7.71
C CYS A 37 -1.92 -4.98 8.75
N ALA A 38 -1.60 -3.72 8.49
CA ALA A 38 -2.20 -2.57 9.15
C ALA A 38 -2.63 -1.56 8.08
N PHE A 39 -3.70 -0.80 8.33
CA PHE A 39 -4.13 0.27 7.46
C PHE A 39 -4.81 1.37 8.26
N ASP A 40 -4.71 2.58 7.74
CA ASP A 40 -5.31 3.80 8.26
C ASP A 40 -6.10 4.45 7.12
N ALA A 41 -7.40 4.65 7.34
CA ALA A 41 -8.30 5.30 6.38
C ALA A 41 -8.34 6.83 6.54
N GLY A 42 -7.43 7.41 7.32
CA GLY A 42 -7.28 8.85 7.51
C GLY A 42 -6.85 9.62 6.25
N THR A 43 -6.25 10.79 6.46
CA THR A 43 -5.72 11.63 5.38
C THR A 43 -4.31 12.09 5.73
N PRO A 44 -3.27 11.53 5.11
CA PRO A 44 -3.33 10.55 4.03
C PRO A 44 -3.78 9.15 4.48
N ALA A 45 -4.51 8.44 3.63
CA ALA A 45 -4.76 7.02 3.82
C ALA A 45 -3.49 6.21 3.58
N ALA A 46 -3.27 5.17 4.38
CA ALA A 46 -2.05 4.37 4.35
C ALA A 46 -2.32 2.89 4.64
N ALA A 47 -1.43 2.01 4.16
CA ALA A 47 -1.43 0.60 4.47
C ALA A 47 -0.01 0.06 4.61
N TYR A 48 0.10 -1.02 5.35
CA TYR A 48 1.33 -1.69 5.72
C TYR A 48 1.10 -3.20 5.67
N ILE A 49 2.05 -3.94 5.10
CA ILE A 49 2.05 -5.40 5.07
C ILE A 49 3.45 -5.88 5.43
N ALA A 50 3.59 -6.53 6.58
CA ALA A 50 4.83 -7.20 6.96
C ALA A 50 5.06 -8.44 6.08
N LEU A 51 6.30 -8.65 5.63
CA LEU A 51 6.71 -9.83 4.89
C LEU A 51 7.87 -10.51 5.62
N ASP A 52 7.82 -11.84 5.76
CA ASP A 52 8.91 -12.63 6.37
C ASP A 52 10.11 -12.81 5.42
N TRP A 53 10.39 -11.81 4.56
CA TRP A 53 11.44 -11.86 3.55
C TRP A 53 12.59 -10.96 3.96
N ARG A 54 13.81 -11.43 3.74
CA ARG A 54 15.03 -10.63 3.90
C ARG A 54 15.74 -10.48 2.58
N LEU A 55 16.20 -9.27 2.30
CA LEU A 55 17.00 -8.98 1.12
C LEU A 55 18.46 -9.26 1.45
N GLY A 56 19.22 -9.84 0.52
CA GLY A 56 20.64 -10.15 0.77
C GLY A 56 21.48 -8.92 1.16
N ARG A 57 21.11 -7.74 0.64
CA ARG A 57 21.73 -6.44 0.98
C ARG A 57 21.29 -5.85 2.33
N PHE A 58 20.23 -6.39 2.94
CA PHE A 58 19.70 -5.98 4.26
C PHE A 58 19.35 -7.23 5.09
N PRO A 59 20.35 -8.02 5.53
CA PRO A 59 20.12 -9.31 6.17
C PRO A 59 19.49 -9.22 7.57
N ASP A 60 19.56 -8.05 8.20
CA ASP A 60 19.06 -7.82 9.56
C ASP A 60 17.67 -7.15 9.60
N HIS A 61 17.09 -6.89 8.42
CA HIS A 61 15.82 -6.19 8.29
C HIS A 61 14.83 -7.01 7.47
N ASP A 62 13.64 -7.20 8.02
CA ASP A 62 12.53 -7.80 7.30
C ASP A 62 11.98 -6.79 6.27
N LEU A 63 11.50 -7.32 5.15
CA LEU A 63 10.88 -6.54 4.09
C LEU A 63 9.43 -6.27 4.47
N ALA A 64 8.95 -5.09 4.15
CA ALA A 64 7.56 -4.72 4.23
C ALA A 64 7.10 -4.12 2.90
N LEU A 65 5.81 -4.20 2.67
CA LEU A 65 5.12 -3.38 1.68
C LEU A 65 4.44 -2.22 2.42
N VAL A 66 4.73 -1.00 1.97
CA VAL A 66 4.02 0.19 2.44
C VAL A 66 3.25 0.79 1.29
N TRP A 67 2.10 1.36 1.60
CA TRP A 67 1.26 2.06 0.66
C TRP A 67 0.77 3.34 1.29
N ASP A 68 0.72 4.41 0.51
CA ASP A 68 -0.05 5.58 0.86
C ASP A 68 -0.77 6.11 -0.38
N GLU A 69 -1.84 6.85 -0.15
CA GLU A 69 -2.67 7.32 -1.25
C GLU A 69 -1.96 8.30 -2.19
N ARG A 70 -0.84 8.92 -1.82
CA ARG A 70 -0.09 9.84 -2.70
C ARG A 70 0.89 9.10 -3.60
N HIS A 71 1.63 8.15 -3.04
CA HIS A 71 2.77 7.53 -3.72
C HIS A 71 2.53 6.08 -4.15
N GLY A 72 1.41 5.47 -3.74
CA GLY A 72 1.11 4.08 -4.04
C GLY A 72 2.02 3.11 -3.28
N TRP A 73 2.26 1.92 -3.84
CA TRP A 73 3.06 0.88 -3.19
C TRP A 73 4.56 1.15 -3.28
N ALA A 74 5.25 0.90 -2.17
CA ALA A 74 6.69 0.82 -2.08
C ALA A 74 7.13 -0.43 -1.30
N ALA A 75 8.27 -0.99 -1.69
CA ALA A 75 8.99 -1.98 -0.90
C ALA A 75 9.85 -1.23 0.12
N ALA A 76 9.77 -1.59 1.38
CA ALA A 76 10.47 -0.94 2.48
C ALA A 76 11.16 -1.96 3.38
N ILE A 77 12.24 -1.58 4.05
CA ILE A 77 12.79 -2.37 5.16
C ILE A 77 12.17 -1.93 6.48
N GLU A 78 11.83 -2.88 7.34
CA GLU A 78 11.43 -2.58 8.70
C GLU A 78 12.58 -1.92 9.46
N GLY A 79 12.27 -0.83 10.17
CA GLY A 79 13.21 -0.22 11.09
C GLY A 79 13.40 -1.07 12.35
N ALA A 80 14.50 -0.85 13.08
CA ALA A 80 14.62 -1.39 14.43
C ALA A 80 13.44 -0.93 15.30
N ALA A 81 13.05 -1.73 16.31
CA ALA A 81 11.87 -1.50 17.13
C ALA A 81 11.62 -0.01 17.47
N GLY A 82 10.46 0.50 17.03
CA GLY A 82 10.05 1.90 17.23
C GLY A 82 10.45 2.87 16.11
N ASN A 83 11.23 2.44 15.12
CA ASN A 83 11.54 3.24 13.94
C ASN A 83 10.58 2.93 12.78
N PRO A 84 10.21 3.93 11.98
CA PRO A 84 9.37 3.70 10.81
C PRO A 84 10.10 2.84 9.76
N ALA A 85 9.32 2.13 8.95
CA ALA A 85 9.85 1.43 7.78
C ALA A 85 10.45 2.44 6.79
N THR A 86 11.55 2.06 6.14
CA THR A 86 12.25 2.91 5.17
C THR A 86 12.03 2.37 3.77
N ALA A 87 11.36 3.15 2.91
CA ALA A 87 11.14 2.79 1.51
C ALA A 87 12.46 2.66 0.75
N LEU A 88 12.58 1.59 -0.03
CA LEU A 88 13.71 1.28 -0.89
C LEU A 88 13.41 1.56 -2.36
N ALA A 89 12.19 1.25 -2.78
CA ALA A 89 11.73 1.44 -4.16
C ALA A 89 10.22 1.60 -4.18
N HIS A 90 9.73 2.50 -5.02
CA HIS A 90 8.33 2.74 -5.30
C HIS A 90 7.95 2.09 -6.63
N LEU A 91 6.81 1.38 -6.66
CA LEU A 91 6.30 0.74 -7.88
C LEU A 91 5.91 1.78 -8.93
N GLY A 92 5.29 2.89 -8.51
CA GLY A 92 4.79 3.93 -9.39
C GLY A 92 3.66 3.49 -10.31
N GLY A 93 3.34 4.35 -11.28
CA GLY A 93 2.24 4.13 -12.23
C GLY A 93 0.87 4.41 -11.62
N GLU A 94 0.23 3.38 -11.06
CA GLU A 94 -1.13 3.48 -10.52
C GLU A 94 -1.08 3.53 -8.99
N VAL A 95 -1.93 4.36 -8.37
CA VAL A 95 -2.02 4.41 -6.91
C VAL A 95 -2.59 3.10 -6.34
N VAL A 96 -3.56 2.49 -7.01
CA VAL A 96 -4.14 1.19 -6.63
C VAL A 96 -3.90 0.21 -7.79
N PRO A 97 -2.68 -0.33 -7.96
CA PRO A 97 -2.37 -1.25 -9.05
C PRO A 97 -2.99 -2.64 -8.80
N GLU A 98 -3.04 -3.46 -9.84
CA GLU A 98 -3.42 -4.88 -9.70
C GLU A 98 -2.52 -5.62 -8.69
N PRO A 99 -3.06 -6.49 -7.81
CA PRO A 99 -2.25 -7.26 -6.87
C PRO A 99 -1.09 -8.03 -7.52
N ARG A 100 -1.30 -8.54 -8.75
CA ARG A 100 -0.25 -9.22 -9.53
C ARG A 100 0.91 -8.30 -9.92
N ALA A 101 0.66 -7.01 -10.11
CA ALA A 101 1.72 -6.05 -10.37
C ALA A 101 2.60 -5.86 -9.13
N VAL A 102 2.00 -5.81 -7.93
CA VAL A 102 2.72 -5.74 -6.65
C VAL A 102 3.57 -6.99 -6.42
N VAL A 103 3.07 -8.18 -6.75
CA VAL A 103 3.85 -9.43 -6.68
C VAL A 103 5.07 -9.39 -7.61
N ARG A 104 4.89 -8.97 -8.87
CA ARG A 104 6.01 -8.86 -9.83
C ARG A 104 7.05 -7.83 -9.37
N PHE A 105 6.57 -6.71 -8.84
CA PHE A 105 7.41 -5.68 -8.26
C PHE A 105 8.30 -6.22 -7.14
N LEU A 106 7.71 -6.90 -6.15
CA LEU A 106 8.46 -7.51 -5.07
C LEU A 106 9.45 -8.58 -5.54
N ALA A 107 9.08 -9.38 -6.54
CA ALA A 107 9.98 -10.35 -7.14
C ALA A 107 11.22 -9.68 -7.76
N ALA A 108 11.03 -8.55 -8.46
CA ALA A 108 12.12 -7.75 -9.02
C ALA A 108 13.00 -7.12 -7.93
N VAL A 109 12.40 -6.55 -6.87
CA VAL A 109 13.14 -6.01 -5.72
C VAL A 109 13.99 -7.08 -5.03
N ARG A 110 13.44 -8.30 -4.89
CA ARG A 110 14.14 -9.45 -4.32
C ARG A 110 15.29 -9.95 -5.21
N ALA A 111 15.15 -9.82 -6.52
CA ALA A 111 16.20 -10.12 -7.50
C ALA A 111 17.26 -9.02 -7.62
N ASP A 112 17.14 -7.92 -6.86
CA ASP A 112 18.00 -6.74 -6.93
C ASP A 112 18.02 -6.10 -8.34
N ASP A 113 16.88 -6.16 -9.04
CA ASP A 113 16.72 -5.57 -10.36
C ASP A 113 16.73 -4.03 -10.28
N PRO A 114 17.68 -3.33 -10.94
CA PRO A 114 17.73 -1.87 -10.96
C PRO A 114 16.48 -1.21 -11.55
N GLY A 115 15.69 -1.95 -12.35
CA GLY A 115 14.44 -1.50 -12.95
C GLY A 115 13.19 -1.84 -12.15
N ALA A 116 13.32 -2.42 -10.95
CA ALA A 116 12.17 -2.84 -10.14
C ALA A 116 11.22 -1.68 -9.80
N GLY A 117 11.72 -0.44 -9.68
CA GLY A 117 10.93 0.73 -9.37
C GLY A 117 11.77 2.00 -9.31
N SER A 118 11.19 3.07 -8.77
CA SER A 118 11.86 4.35 -8.56
C SER A 118 12.36 4.48 -7.13
N LEU A 119 13.55 5.04 -6.92
CA LEU A 119 14.02 5.45 -5.59
C LEU A 119 13.29 6.70 -5.08
N GLU A 120 12.85 7.55 -6.00
CA GLU A 120 12.08 8.75 -5.68
C GLU A 120 10.60 8.40 -5.58
N ALA A 121 9.96 8.88 -4.52
CA ALA A 121 8.53 8.72 -4.30
C ALA A 121 7.74 9.46 -5.40
N PRO A 122 6.91 8.76 -6.19
CA PRO A 122 6.14 9.39 -7.26
C PRO A 122 4.92 10.11 -6.68
N GLU A 123 4.62 11.31 -7.16
CA GLU A 123 3.39 12.03 -6.82
C GLU A 123 2.26 11.58 -7.75
N LEU A 124 1.53 10.51 -7.37
CA LEU A 124 0.48 9.93 -8.21
C LEU A 124 -0.85 10.69 -8.08
N ARG A 125 -1.11 11.29 -6.90
CA ARG A 125 -2.30 12.08 -6.62
C ARG A 125 -2.16 12.90 -5.34
N ALA A 126 -3.09 13.83 -5.13
CA ALA A 126 -3.27 14.51 -3.85
C ALA A 126 -4.01 13.62 -2.84
N ALA A 127 -3.68 13.80 -1.55
CA ALA A 127 -4.35 13.14 -0.43
C ALA A 127 -5.73 13.76 -0.11
N GLY A 128 -6.63 12.96 0.45
CA GLY A 128 -7.90 13.41 1.03
C GLY A 128 -9.12 13.37 0.09
N ASP A 129 -8.94 13.11 -1.20
CA ASP A 129 -10.06 12.87 -2.13
C ASP A 129 -10.48 11.38 -2.08
N HIS A 130 -11.11 11.00 -0.97
CA HIS A 130 -11.54 9.61 -0.75
C HIS A 130 -12.56 9.13 -1.77
N GLU A 131 -13.34 10.01 -2.39
CA GLU A 131 -14.28 9.64 -3.46
C GLU A 131 -13.51 9.17 -4.70
N GLN A 132 -12.51 9.94 -5.15
CA GLN A 132 -11.65 9.52 -6.26
C GLN A 132 -10.91 8.22 -5.92
N LEU A 133 -10.44 8.06 -4.68
CA LEU A 133 -9.74 6.85 -4.26
C LEU A 133 -10.67 5.64 -4.21
N LEU A 134 -11.88 5.80 -3.69
CA LEU A 134 -12.92 4.79 -3.67
C LEU A 134 -13.25 4.31 -5.09
N ASN A 135 -13.38 5.22 -6.05
CA ASN A 135 -13.58 4.88 -7.45
C ASN A 135 -12.41 4.05 -8.02
N ALA A 136 -11.17 4.41 -7.69
CA ALA A 136 -10.00 3.62 -8.08
C ALA A 136 -10.00 2.21 -7.46
N LEU A 137 -10.39 2.08 -6.19
CA LEU A 137 -10.52 0.78 -5.50
C LEU A 137 -11.62 -0.09 -6.09
N LEU A 138 -12.75 0.52 -6.48
CA LEU A 138 -13.88 -0.19 -7.11
C LEU A 138 -13.51 -0.76 -8.48
N ALA A 139 -12.60 -0.13 -9.21
CA ALA A 139 -12.13 -0.59 -10.52
C ALA A 139 -11.18 -1.80 -10.45
N ARG A 140 -10.77 -2.24 -9.25
CA ARG A 140 -9.76 -3.31 -9.02
C ARG A 140 -10.36 -4.63 -8.50
N GLN A 141 -11.65 -4.84 -8.74
CA GLN A 141 -12.37 -6.07 -8.39
C GLN A 141 -12.80 -6.85 -9.63
#